data_AF-W1IXH6-F1
#
_entry.id   AF-W1IXH6-F1
#
_cell.length_a   1.000
_cell.length_b   1.000
_cell.length_c   1.000
_cell.angle_alpha   90.00
_cell.angle_beta   90.00
_cell.angle_gamma   90.00
#
_symmetry.space_group_name_H-M   'P 1'
#
loop_
_entity.id
_entity.type
_entity.pdbx_description
1 polymer ?
#
loop_
_entity_poly.entity_id
_entity_poly.type
_entity_poly.pdbx_seq_one_letter_code
_entity_poly.pdbx_strand_id
1 'polypeptide(L)' 'MNAWEQYAFDIENGKIPACKRVKQAVKRYLNDLNNPLYVFDSAVVERFIAFSRVCPHVKGHLRGKPIMLEPW' A
#
# COMPACT_ATOMS: atom_id res chain seq x y z
N MET A 1 -5.74 1.41 -12.91
CA MET A 1 -5.52 1.86 -11.53
C MET A 1 -4.67 0.78 -10.86
N ASN A 2 -3.53 1.16 -10.32
CA ASN A 2 -2.59 0.23 -9.69
C ASN A 2 -3.14 -0.25 -8.34
N ALA A 3 -2.60 -1.34 -7.79
CA ALA A 3 -3.11 -1.94 -6.55
C ALA A 3 -3.10 -0.96 -5.37
N TRP A 4 -2.04 -0.15 -5.22
CA TRP A 4 -1.92 0.84 -4.14
C TRP A 4 -2.83 2.07 -4.33
N GLU A 5 -3.09 2.47 -5.59
CA GLU A 5 -4.05 3.53 -5.90
C GLU A 5 -5.46 3.08 -5.51
N GLN A 6 -5.85 1.87 -5.91
CA GLN A 6 -7.17 1.33 -5.59
C GLN A 6 -7.36 1.22 -4.07
N TYR A 7 -6.34 0.76 -3.34
CA TYR A 7 -6.36 0.71 -1.89
C TYR A 7 -6.58 2.09 -1.25
N ALA A 8 -5.84 3.10 -1.72
CA ALA A 8 -6.01 4.47 -1.25
C ALA A 8 -7.43 5.01 -1.54
N PHE A 9 -7.96 4.79 -2.76
CA PHE A 9 -9.32 5.18 -3.12
C PHE A 9 -10.39 4.45 -2.31
N ASP A 10 -10.23 3.15 -2.06
CA ASP A 10 -11.20 2.37 -1.30
C ASP A 10 -11.24 2.82 0.17
N ILE A 11 -10.11 3.24 0.75
CA ILE A 11 -10.08 3.85 2.09
C ILE A 11 -10.74 5.23 2.09
N GLU A 12 -10.43 6.08 1.10
CA GLU A 12 -10.98 7.44 1.02
C GLU A 12 -12.50 7.41 0.84
N ASN A 13 -13.01 6.48 0.01
CA ASN A 13 -14.44 6.25 -0.20
C ASN A 13 -15.13 5.50 0.95
N GLY A 14 -14.38 5.07 1.97
CA GLY A 14 -14.91 4.38 3.14
C GLY A 14 -15.32 2.92 2.88
N LYS A 15 -14.93 2.32 1.75
CA LYS A 15 -15.14 0.90 1.44
C LYS A 15 -14.27 0.01 2.33
N ILE A 16 -13.04 0.44 2.62
CA ILE A 16 -12.14 -0.21 3.57
C ILE A 16 -12.16 0.59 4.89
N PRO A 17 -12.56 -0.03 6.02
CA PRO A 17 -12.49 0.64 7.32
C PRO A 17 -11.04 0.80 7.76
N ALA A 18 -10.58 2.05 7.84
CA ALA A 18 -9.22 2.37 8.25
C ALA A 18 -9.18 3.26 9.50
N CYS A 19 -8.13 3.11 10.30
CA CYS A 19 -7.92 3.97 11.47
C CYS A 19 -7.52 5.39 11.05
N LYS A 20 -7.59 6.34 11.99
CA LYS A 20 -7.29 7.76 11.74
C LYS A 20 -5.94 7.98 11.03
N ARG A 21 -4.90 7.26 11.45
CA ARG A 21 -3.54 7.41 10.88
C ARG A 21 -3.47 6.97 9.42
N VAL A 22 -4.12 5.87 9.08
CA VAL A 22 -4.16 5.36 7.70
C VAL A 22 -4.93 6.33 6.80
N LYS A 23 -6.09 6.81 7.25
CA LYS A 23 -6.86 7.85 6.53
C LYS A 23 -6.03 9.12 6.28
N GLN A 24 -5.28 9.57 7.27
CA GLN A 24 -4.37 10.72 7.12
C GLN A 24 -3.25 10.45 6.10
N ALA A 25 -2.70 9.23 6.06
CA ALA A 25 -1.68 8.86 5.08
C ALA A 25 -2.23 8.82 3.66
N VAL A 26 -3.43 8.26 3.46
CA VAL A 26 -4.16 8.25 2.18
C VAL A 26 -4.42 9.67 1.69
N LYS A 27 -4.94 10.55 2.58
CA LYS A 27 -5.16 11.95 2.23
C LYS A 27 -3.87 12.67 1.82
N ARG A 28 -2.76 12.44 2.54
CA ARG A 28 -1.45 12.99 2.16
C ARG A 28 -1.01 12.49 0.78
N TYR A 29 -1.10 11.18 0.54
CA TYR A 29 -0.77 10.59 -0.75
C TYR A 29 -1.54 11.23 -1.91
N LEU A 30 -2.86 11.39 -1.79
CA LEU A 30 -3.69 12.02 -2.82
C LEU A 30 -3.35 13.52 -3.00
N ASN A 31 -3.04 14.22 -1.92
CA ASN A 31 -2.61 15.63 -2.00
C ASN A 31 -1.26 15.75 -2.71
N ASP A 32 -0.30 14.89 -2.39
CA ASP A 32 1.05 14.91 -2.96
C ASP A 32 1.03 14.58 -4.46
N LEU A 33 0.13 13.69 -4.90
CA LEU A 33 -0.08 13.40 -6.33
C LEU A 33 -0.56 14.61 -7.14
N ASN A 34 -1.27 15.54 -6.51
CA ASN A 34 -1.75 16.77 -7.14
C ASN A 34 -0.77 17.94 -6.98
N ASN A 35 0.37 17.73 -6.33
CA ASN A 35 1.37 18.75 -6.07
C ASN A 35 2.53 18.67 -7.09
N PRO A 36 2.77 19.71 -7.90
CA PRO A 36 3.84 19.68 -8.90
C PRO A 36 5.26 19.61 -8.32
N LEU A 37 5.43 19.85 -7.01
CA LEU A 37 6.73 19.73 -6.33
C LEU A 37 7.17 18.28 -6.12
N TYR A 38 6.25 17.31 -6.24
CA TYR A 38 6.52 15.91 -5.99
C TYR A 38 6.30 15.08 -7.25
N VAL A 39 7.13 14.04 -7.42
CA VAL A 39 6.99 13.03 -8.46
C VAL A 39 6.77 11.70 -7.78
N PHE A 40 5.73 10.98 -8.20
CA PHE A 40 5.46 9.64 -7.71
C PHE A 40 6.25 8.60 -8.49
N ASP A 41 7.21 7.95 -7.84
CA ASP A 41 8.00 6.88 -8.42
C ASP A 41 7.31 5.53 -8.21
N SER A 42 6.54 5.09 -9.22
CA SER A 42 5.85 3.80 -9.20
C SER A 42 6.81 2.61 -9.20
N ALA A 43 7.99 2.73 -9.80
CA ALA A 43 8.97 1.65 -9.89
C ALA A 43 9.55 1.28 -8.51
N VAL A 44 9.61 2.24 -7.57
CA VAL A 44 9.92 1.95 -6.16
C VAL A 44 8.85 1.07 -5.52
N VAL A 45 7.58 1.38 -5.74
CA VAL A 45 6.45 0.63 -5.16
C VAL A 45 6.38 -0.78 -5.74
N GLU A 46 6.53 -0.93 -7.05
CA GLU A 46 6.55 -2.23 -7.73
C GLU A 46 7.68 -3.12 -7.21
N ARG A 47 8.89 -2.57 -7.06
CA ARG A 47 10.03 -3.30 -6.47
C ARG A 47 9.74 -3.74 -5.04
N PHE A 48 9.11 -2.89 -4.23
CA PHE A 48 8.74 -3.25 -2.86
C PHE A 48 7.70 -4.39 -2.83
N ILE A 49 6.67 -4.33 -3.68
CA ILE A 49 5.65 -5.40 -3.77
C ILE A 49 6.28 -6.71 -4.25
N ALA A 50 7.20 -6.65 -5.21
CA ALA A 50 7.95 -7.84 -5.64
C ALA A 50 8.82 -8.40 -4.50
N PHE A 51 9.48 -7.51 -3.74
CA PHE A 51 10.31 -7.90 -2.60
C PHE A 51 9.51 -8.54 -1.47
N SER A 52 8.31 -8.06 -1.16
CA SER A 52 7.49 -8.66 -0.08
C SER A 52 7.21 -10.14 -0.34
N ARG A 53 7.04 -10.53 -1.61
CA ARG A 53 6.77 -11.91 -2.03
C ARG A 53 7.97 -12.84 -1.87
N VAL A 54 9.18 -12.32 -1.70
CA VAL A 54 10.37 -13.14 -1.41
C VAL A 54 10.71 -13.18 0.07
N CYS A 55 10.06 -12.36 0.90
CA CYS A 55 10.22 -12.37 2.35
C CYS A 55 9.39 -13.50 2.98
N PRO A 56 10.01 -14.54 3.56
CA PRO A 56 9.26 -15.57 4.26
C PRO A 56 8.86 -15.08 5.66
N HIS A 57 7.69 -15.53 6.13
CA HIS A 57 7.37 -15.39 7.54
C HIS A 57 8.38 -16.17 8.39
N VAL A 58 8.97 -15.51 9.39
CA VAL A 58 10.02 -16.11 10.24
C VAL A 58 9.42 -17.00 11.35
N LYS A 59 8.22 -16.68 11.82
CA LYS A 59 7.55 -17.34 12.95
C LYS A 59 6.05 -17.54 12.68
N GLY A 60 5.42 -18.41 13.46
CA GLY A 60 3.96 -18.65 13.44
C GLY A 60 3.49 -19.64 12.38
N HIS A 61 2.16 -19.75 12.23
CA HIS A 61 1.49 -20.71 11.34
C HIS A 61 1.80 -20.50 9.84
N LEU A 62 2.31 -19.33 9.47
CA LEU A 62 2.71 -19.00 8.10
C LEU A 62 4.21 -19.17 7.85
N ARG A 63 4.99 -19.71 8.81
CA ARG A 63 6.45 -19.82 8.71
C ARG A 63 6.88 -20.46 7.38
N GLY A 64 7.83 -19.82 6.70
CA GLY A 64 8.35 -20.26 5.40
C GLY A 64 7.48 -19.89 4.21
N LYS A 65 6.24 -19.41 4.40
CA LYS A 65 5.40 -18.87 3.32
C LYS A 65 5.76 -17.40 3.04
N PRO A 66 5.67 -16.95 1.78
CA PRO A 66 5.93 -15.56 1.42
C PRO A 66 4.91 -14.60 2.05
N ILE A 67 5.31 -13.35 2.27
CA ILE A 67 4.40 -12.27 2.69
C ILE A 67 3.57 -11.83 1.49
N MET A 68 2.28 -12.12 1.57
CA MET A 68 1.27 -11.65 0.63
C MET A 68 0.67 -10.37 1.19
N LEU A 69 0.80 -9.26 0.46
CA LEU A 69 0.12 -8.01 0.81
C LEU A 69 -1.38 -8.20 0.60
N GLU A 70 -2.19 -7.81 1.58
CA GLU A 70 -3.64 -7.95 1.46
C GLU A 70 -4.19 -7.02 0.35
N PRO A 71 -5.22 -7.46 -0.40
CA PRO A 71 -5.79 -6.65 -1.48
C PRO A 71 -6.70 -5.51 -1.00
N TRP A 72 -6.95 -5.40 0.31
CA TRP A 72 -7.92 -4.49 0.93
C TRP A 72 -7.50 -4.13 2.37
#